data_AF-A0A8S9ZBJ0-F1
#
_entry.id   AF-A0A8S9ZBJ0-F1
#
_cell.length_a   1.000
_cell.length_b   1.000
_cell.length_c   1.000
_cell.angle_alpha   90.00
_cell.angle_beta   90.00
_cell.angle_gamma   90.00
#
_symmetry.space_group_name_H-M   'P 1'
#
loop_
_entity.id
_entity.type
_entity.pdbx_description
1 polymer ?
#
loop_
_entity_poly.entity_id
_entity_poly.type
_entity_poly.pdbx_seq_one_letter_code
_entity_poly.pdbx_strand_id
1 'polypeptide(L)'
;MGFVTFVILFIFFKELNGASPPFGQLSVKGTKVYGSNNQPVVLAGMSFFWAQWSEGSVFYTANTVQSLKCNWNANVVRAATGVENGGYLSNPSAEQAKVETVIKAAIAQGIYVIVDWHDHNAQNHVDQAIKFFTYIAQTYGNNPNIIYETFNEPLQIDWNIVKSYHEKVVAAIRKYDKKEFNCSWYNYLVTRC
;
A
#
# COMPACT_ATOMS: atom_id res chain seq x y z
N MET A 1 42.53 17.15 -26.62
CA MET A 1 41.97 16.89 -25.26
C MET A 1 40.46 16.93 -25.39
N GLY A 2 39.81 15.76 -25.37
CA GLY A 2 38.38 15.61 -25.63
C GLY A 2 37.54 16.03 -24.43
N PHE A 3 36.53 16.86 -24.67
CA PHE A 3 35.48 17.16 -23.71
C PHE A 3 34.55 15.95 -23.59
N VAL A 4 34.46 15.36 -22.40
CA VAL A 4 33.47 14.34 -22.07
C VAL A 4 32.21 15.06 -21.62
N THR A 5 31.20 15.10 -22.49
CA THR A 5 29.87 15.63 -22.18
C THR A 5 29.15 14.65 -21.25
N PHE A 6 28.94 15.04 -19.99
CA PHE A 6 28.08 14.32 -19.07
C PHE A 6 26.62 14.49 -19.52
N VAL A 7 26.01 13.43 -20.04
CA VAL A 7 24.56 13.37 -20.29
C VAL A 7 23.89 13.04 -18.95
N ILE A 8 23.28 14.06 -18.33
CA ILE A 8 22.38 13.86 -17.19
C ILE A 8 21.09 13.23 -17.74
N LEU A 9 20.94 11.92 -17.54
CA LEU A 9 19.73 11.20 -17.87
C LEU A 9 18.64 11.58 -16.85
N PHE A 10 17.80 12.56 -17.20
CA PHE A 10 16.56 12.81 -16.46
C PHE A 10 15.61 11.64 -16.70
N ILE A 11 15.50 10.75 -15.72
CA ILE A 11 14.43 9.76 -15.68
C ILE A 11 13.14 10.54 -15.42
N PHE A 12 12.40 10.83 -16.48
CA PHE A 12 11.03 11.33 -16.35
C PHE A 12 10.18 10.22 -15.73
N PHE A 13 9.93 10.30 -14.43
CA PHE A 13 8.82 9.58 -13.81
C PHE A 13 7.54 10.12 -14.45
N LYS A 14 6.91 9.34 -15.33
CA LYS A 14 5.53 9.61 -15.71
C LYS A 14 4.70 9.50 -14.44
N GLU A 15 4.25 10.62 -13.90
CA GLU A 15 3.16 10.59 -12.95
C GLU A 15 2.00 9.85 -13.63
N LEU A 16 1.59 8.74 -13.03
CA LEU A 16 0.33 8.11 -13.41
C LEU A 16 -0.75 9.13 -13.07
N ASN A 17 -1.22 9.87 -14.08
CA ASN A 17 -2.38 10.76 -13.99
C ASN A 17 -3.64 9.89 -13.82
N GLY A 18 -3.79 9.27 -12.65
CA GLY A 18 -5.00 8.57 -12.24
C GLY A 18 -6.07 9.56 -11.80
N ALA A 19 -7.32 9.12 -11.82
CA ALA A 19 -8.39 9.89 -11.22
C ALA A 19 -8.15 10.02 -9.72
N SER A 20 -8.31 11.24 -9.18
CA SER A 20 -8.27 11.46 -7.73
C SER A 20 -9.38 10.62 -7.08
N PRO A 21 -9.09 9.90 -5.97
CA PRO A 21 -10.10 9.14 -5.27
C PRO A 21 -11.17 10.07 -4.68
N PRO A 22 -12.37 9.56 -4.34
CA PRO A 22 -13.55 10.39 -4.07
C PRO A 22 -13.40 11.40 -2.92
N PHE A 23 -12.43 11.21 -2.02
CA PHE A 23 -12.17 12.13 -0.90
C PHE A 23 -10.78 12.79 -0.95
N GLY A 24 -10.08 12.67 -2.08
CA GLY A 24 -8.73 13.21 -2.26
C GLY A 24 -7.69 12.57 -1.31
N GLN A 25 -6.66 13.33 -0.96
CA GLN A 25 -5.65 12.89 0.00
C GLN A 25 -6.28 12.72 1.39
N LEU A 26 -6.20 11.50 1.92
CA LEU A 26 -6.65 11.21 3.27
C LEU A 26 -5.67 11.77 4.30
N SER A 27 -6.17 11.97 5.51
CA SER A 27 -5.42 12.26 6.74
C SER A 27 -6.13 11.60 7.91
N VAL A 28 -5.44 11.40 9.02
CA VAL A 28 -6.09 11.03 10.28
C VAL A 28 -6.12 12.28 11.15
N LYS A 29 -7.16 12.46 11.99
CA LYS A 29 -7.23 13.47 13.05
C LYS A 29 -7.97 12.89 14.25
N GLY A 30 -7.32 12.84 15.40
CA GLY A 30 -7.81 12.09 16.55
C GLY A 30 -8.09 10.63 16.18
N THR A 31 -9.34 10.20 16.34
CA THR A 31 -9.77 8.82 16.08
C THR A 31 -10.48 8.63 14.74
N LYS A 32 -10.41 9.62 13.84
CA LYS A 32 -11.15 9.60 12.56
C LYS A 32 -10.25 9.84 11.37
N VAL A 33 -10.66 9.29 10.23
CA VAL A 33 -10.09 9.56 8.92
C VAL A 33 -10.81 10.73 8.27
N TYR A 34 -10.07 11.62 7.64
CA TYR A 34 -10.55 12.83 6.97
C TYR A 34 -10.11 12.87 5.51
N GLY A 35 -10.98 13.38 4.64
CA GLY A 35 -10.62 13.73 3.26
C GLY A 35 -9.93 15.10 3.15
N SER A 36 -9.54 15.48 1.93
CA SER A 36 -8.86 16.75 1.65
C SER A 36 -9.71 18.00 1.95
N ASN A 37 -11.03 17.84 2.01
CA ASN A 37 -11.99 18.88 2.40
C ASN A 37 -12.18 19.02 3.92
N ASN A 38 -11.36 18.34 4.73
CA ASN A 38 -11.43 18.35 6.18
C ASN A 38 -12.78 17.82 6.75
N GLN A 39 -13.48 16.96 6.02
CA GLN A 39 -14.64 16.21 6.50
C GLN A 39 -14.26 14.77 6.85
N PRO A 40 -14.88 14.17 7.89
CA PRO A 40 -14.66 12.77 8.21
C PRO A 40 -15.20 11.87 7.09
N VAL A 41 -14.52 10.76 6.82
CA VAL A 41 -14.87 9.84 5.73
C VAL A 41 -14.93 8.40 6.21
N VAL A 42 -15.69 7.59 5.47
CA VAL A 42 -15.75 6.13 5.63
C VAL A 42 -15.45 5.50 4.27
N LEU A 43 -14.53 4.55 4.27
CA LEU A 43 -14.23 3.75 3.10
C LEU A 43 -15.01 2.42 3.19
N ALA A 44 -15.59 2.00 2.08
CA ALA A 44 -16.35 0.76 1.95
C ALA A 44 -15.93 0.04 0.66
N GLY A 45 -15.65 -1.25 0.78
CA GLY A 45 -15.12 -2.02 -0.32
C GLY A 45 -14.74 -3.44 0.07
N MET A 46 -13.91 -4.08 -0.75
CA MET A 46 -13.61 -5.51 -0.63
C MET A 46 -12.11 -5.78 -0.53
N SER A 47 -11.76 -6.79 0.27
CA SER A 47 -10.45 -7.43 0.19
C SER A 47 -10.44 -8.50 -0.87
N PHE A 48 -9.35 -8.54 -1.62
CA PHE A 48 -8.97 -9.70 -2.38
C PHE A 48 -8.54 -10.80 -1.40
N PHE A 49 -8.66 -12.05 -1.83
CA PHE A 49 -8.08 -13.19 -1.13
C PHE A 49 -6.55 -13.22 -1.31
N TRP A 50 -5.88 -14.14 -0.62
CA TRP A 50 -4.44 -14.37 -0.70
C TRP A 50 -3.92 -14.42 -2.15
N ALA A 51 -2.96 -13.55 -2.49
CA ALA A 51 -2.48 -13.38 -3.86
C ALA A 51 -1.79 -14.61 -4.46
N GLN A 52 -1.13 -15.42 -3.62
CA GLN A 52 -0.31 -16.55 -4.05
C GLN A 52 -1.14 -17.82 -4.33
N TRP A 53 -2.31 -17.95 -3.71
CA TRP A 53 -3.18 -19.11 -3.89
C TRP A 53 -4.02 -18.99 -5.15
N SER A 54 -4.26 -20.13 -5.81
CA SER A 54 -4.96 -20.18 -7.10
C SER A 54 -6.35 -19.54 -7.05
N GLU A 55 -7.04 -19.73 -5.93
CA GLU A 55 -8.37 -19.25 -5.60
C GLU A 55 -8.43 -17.72 -5.55
N GLY A 56 -7.37 -17.06 -5.10
CA GLY A 56 -7.28 -15.60 -5.04
C GLY A 56 -6.66 -15.01 -6.29
N SER A 57 -5.58 -15.62 -6.78
CA SER A 57 -4.72 -15.09 -7.85
C SER A 57 -5.46 -14.74 -9.13
N VAL A 58 -6.48 -15.53 -9.50
CA VAL A 58 -7.32 -15.30 -10.69
C VAL A 58 -8.08 -13.97 -10.65
N PHE A 59 -8.30 -13.41 -9.46
CA PHE A 59 -9.02 -12.16 -9.29
C PHE A 59 -8.13 -10.92 -9.42
N TYR A 60 -6.80 -11.01 -9.27
CA TYR A 60 -5.86 -9.87 -9.31
C TYR A 60 -5.70 -9.27 -10.72
N THR A 61 -6.79 -8.67 -11.21
CA THR A 61 -6.94 -8.12 -12.55
C THR A 61 -7.59 -6.75 -12.50
N ALA A 62 -7.34 -5.93 -13.53
CA ALA A 62 -8.00 -4.63 -13.64
C ALA A 62 -9.53 -4.73 -13.77
N ASN A 63 -10.04 -5.77 -14.44
CA ASN A 63 -11.47 -6.00 -14.64
C ASN A 63 -12.18 -6.27 -13.32
N THR A 64 -11.55 -7.00 -12.39
CA THR A 64 -12.11 -7.21 -11.05
C THR A 64 -12.23 -5.88 -10.30
N VAL A 65 -11.17 -5.06 -10.31
CA VAL A 65 -11.19 -3.74 -9.64
C VAL A 65 -12.27 -2.84 -10.24
N GLN A 66 -12.39 -2.80 -11.56
CA GLN A 66 -13.45 -2.06 -12.25
C GLN A 66 -14.85 -2.57 -11.86
N SER A 67 -15.04 -3.89 -11.77
CA SER A 67 -16.32 -4.48 -11.37
C SER A 67 -16.69 -4.13 -9.93
N LEU A 68 -15.72 -4.16 -9.01
CA LEU A 68 -15.92 -3.74 -7.62
C LEU A 68 -16.29 -2.24 -7.54
N LYS A 69 -15.65 -1.39 -8.35
CA LYS A 69 -16.02 0.02 -8.43
C LYS A 69 -17.43 0.22 -8.99
N CYS A 70 -17.67 -0.25 -10.21
CA CYS A 70 -18.86 0.10 -10.97
C CYS A 70 -20.12 -0.65 -10.52
N ASN A 71 -19.99 -1.92 -10.15
CA ASN A 71 -21.14 -2.78 -9.86
C ASN A 71 -21.42 -2.89 -8.36
N TRP A 72 -20.38 -2.75 -7.51
CA TRP A 72 -20.50 -2.87 -6.05
C TRP A 72 -20.35 -1.52 -5.34
N ASN A 73 -20.13 -0.44 -6.09
CA ASN A 73 -19.93 0.90 -5.58
C ASN A 73 -18.78 1.01 -4.55
N ALA A 74 -17.76 0.16 -4.68
CA ALA A 74 -16.60 0.21 -3.80
C ALA A 74 -15.83 1.53 -3.99
N ASN A 75 -15.35 2.13 -2.90
CA ASN A 75 -14.43 3.26 -2.94
C ASN A 75 -13.01 2.92 -2.48
N VAL A 76 -12.82 1.68 -2.02
CA VAL A 76 -11.51 1.11 -1.65
C VAL A 76 -11.46 -0.36 -2.06
N VAL A 77 -10.28 -0.85 -2.40
CA VAL A 77 -9.99 -2.28 -2.51
C VAL A 77 -8.76 -2.63 -1.66
N ARG A 78 -8.63 -3.87 -1.20
CA ARG A 78 -7.46 -4.33 -0.44
C ARG A 78 -6.74 -5.47 -1.16
N ALA A 79 -5.47 -5.28 -1.49
CA ALA A 79 -4.61 -6.24 -2.16
C ALA A 79 -3.78 -7.01 -1.13
N ALA A 80 -4.19 -8.24 -0.83
CA ALA A 80 -3.59 -9.11 0.18
C ALA A 80 -2.35 -9.85 -0.36
N THR A 81 -1.18 -9.24 -0.18
CA THR A 81 0.10 -9.79 -0.64
C THR A 81 0.51 -10.94 0.28
N GLY A 82 0.26 -12.19 -0.12
CA GLY A 82 0.74 -13.34 0.65
C GLY A 82 2.26 -13.35 0.73
N VAL A 83 2.80 -13.59 1.93
CA VAL A 83 4.24 -13.46 2.20
C VAL A 83 4.91 -14.83 2.31
N GLU A 84 4.42 -15.67 3.22
CA GLU A 84 4.87 -17.05 3.40
C GLU A 84 4.17 -18.03 2.43
N ASN A 85 4.47 -19.33 2.53
CA ASN A 85 3.73 -20.40 1.86
C ASN A 85 3.59 -20.22 0.34
N GLY A 86 4.71 -19.99 -0.35
CA GLY A 86 4.73 -19.73 -1.79
C GLY A 86 4.45 -18.28 -2.18
N GLY A 87 4.27 -17.39 -1.20
CA GLY A 87 4.09 -15.95 -1.39
C GLY A 87 5.37 -15.19 -1.71
N TYR A 88 5.42 -13.92 -1.30
CA TYR A 88 6.47 -12.96 -1.65
C TYR A 88 7.89 -13.45 -1.29
N LEU A 89 8.06 -14.19 -0.19
CA LEU A 89 9.39 -14.69 0.19
C LEU A 89 9.97 -15.67 -0.83
N SER A 90 9.11 -16.47 -1.47
CA SER A 90 9.51 -17.44 -2.49
C SER A 90 9.46 -16.86 -3.90
N ASN A 91 8.47 -16.00 -4.17
CA ASN A 91 8.14 -15.52 -5.51
C ASN A 91 7.96 -13.98 -5.54
N PRO A 92 8.97 -13.19 -5.14
CA PRO A 92 8.80 -11.75 -4.89
C PRO A 92 8.32 -10.99 -6.13
N SER A 93 8.89 -11.28 -7.31
CA SER A 93 8.52 -10.60 -8.54
C SER A 93 7.08 -10.93 -8.98
N ALA A 94 6.63 -12.17 -8.79
CA ALA A 94 5.30 -12.60 -9.20
C ALA A 94 4.22 -12.00 -8.30
N GLU A 95 4.41 -12.07 -6.98
CA GLU A 95 3.46 -11.47 -6.02
C GLU A 95 3.42 -9.95 -6.13
N GLN A 96 4.58 -9.31 -6.36
CA GLN A 96 4.64 -7.87 -6.61
C GLN A 96 3.88 -7.46 -7.87
N ALA A 97 3.99 -8.21 -8.96
CA ALA A 97 3.29 -7.91 -10.21
C ALA A 97 1.75 -7.98 -10.04
N LYS A 98 1.24 -8.93 -9.25
CA LYS A 98 -0.19 -9.04 -8.94
C LYS A 98 -0.68 -7.81 -8.17
N VAL A 99 0.03 -7.43 -7.11
CA VAL A 99 -0.33 -6.27 -6.27
C VAL A 99 -0.25 -4.97 -7.07
N GLU A 100 0.79 -4.80 -7.89
CA GLU A 100 0.91 -3.64 -8.79
C GLU A 100 -0.24 -3.57 -9.80
N THR A 101 -0.75 -4.70 -10.27
CA THR A 101 -1.91 -4.74 -11.17
C THR A 101 -3.13 -4.14 -10.48
N VAL A 102 -3.38 -4.50 -9.22
CA VAL A 102 -4.48 -3.93 -8.42
C VAL A 102 -4.26 -2.45 -8.10
N ILE A 103 -3.03 -2.05 -7.73
CA ILE A 103 -2.67 -0.64 -7.48
C ILE A 103 -2.95 0.22 -8.71
N LYS A 104 -2.39 -0.16 -9.86
CA LYS A 104 -2.57 0.59 -11.12
C LYS A 104 -4.03 0.68 -11.52
N ALA A 105 -4.78 -0.41 -11.36
CA ALA A 105 -6.21 -0.42 -11.65
C ALA A 105 -6.99 0.49 -10.69
N ALA A 106 -6.70 0.47 -9.39
CA ALA A 106 -7.37 1.34 -8.42
C ALA A 106 -7.11 2.83 -8.69
N ILE A 107 -5.86 3.19 -9.02
CA ILE A 107 -5.48 4.54 -9.45
C ILE A 107 -6.25 4.93 -10.73
N ALA A 108 -6.30 4.05 -11.74
CA ALA A 108 -7.01 4.32 -12.98
C ALA A 108 -8.53 4.47 -12.78
N GLN A 109 -9.12 3.71 -11.86
CA GLN A 109 -10.55 3.76 -11.52
C GLN A 109 -10.90 4.87 -10.50
N GLY A 110 -9.91 5.62 -10.00
CA GLY A 110 -10.13 6.67 -9.01
C GLY A 110 -10.72 6.17 -7.70
N ILE A 111 -10.20 5.04 -7.20
CA ILE A 111 -10.53 4.52 -5.87
C ILE A 111 -9.28 4.28 -5.04
N TYR A 112 -9.44 4.13 -3.73
CA TYR A 112 -8.33 3.80 -2.84
C TYR A 112 -7.90 2.34 -2.99
N VAL A 113 -6.64 2.06 -2.65
CA VAL A 113 -6.10 0.70 -2.53
C VAL A 113 -5.33 0.57 -1.21
N ILE A 114 -5.70 -0.43 -0.43
CA ILE A 114 -4.92 -0.89 0.72
C ILE A 114 -3.92 -1.92 0.21
N VAL A 115 -2.64 -1.61 0.31
CA VAL A 115 -1.52 -2.50 0.00
C VAL A 115 -1.14 -3.22 1.28
N ASP A 116 -1.53 -4.48 1.35
CA ASP A 116 -1.46 -5.28 2.56
C ASP A 116 -0.31 -6.30 2.47
N TRP A 117 0.57 -6.24 3.48
CA TRP A 117 1.59 -7.25 3.73
C TRP A 117 0.96 -8.38 4.56
N HIS A 118 0.41 -9.35 3.83
CA HIS A 118 -0.48 -10.37 4.35
C HIS A 118 0.30 -11.52 4.98
N ASP A 119 0.75 -11.27 6.20
CA ASP A 119 1.62 -12.14 6.99
C ASP A 119 1.15 -12.18 8.45
N HIS A 120 1.33 -13.34 9.08
CA HIS A 120 1.12 -13.55 10.52
C HIS A 120 2.42 -13.40 11.33
N ASN A 121 3.56 -13.46 10.64
CA ASN A 121 4.91 -13.48 11.22
C ASN A 121 5.80 -12.36 10.70
N ALA A 122 5.23 -11.21 10.31
CA ALA A 122 5.98 -10.14 9.62
C ALA A 122 7.18 -9.61 10.42
N GLN A 123 7.16 -9.73 11.75
CA GLN A 123 8.31 -9.43 12.63
C GLN A 123 9.57 -10.22 12.29
N ASN A 124 9.44 -11.39 11.65
CA ASN A 124 10.54 -12.22 11.18
C ASN A 124 11.01 -11.83 9.76
N HIS A 125 10.27 -10.98 9.06
CA HIS A 125 10.46 -10.62 7.64
C HIS A 125 10.62 -9.11 7.43
N VAL A 126 11.21 -8.42 8.42
CA VAL A 126 11.30 -6.95 8.46
C VAL A 126 11.99 -6.36 7.22
N ASP A 127 13.10 -6.96 6.80
CA ASP A 127 13.88 -6.45 5.67
C ASP A 127 13.14 -6.61 4.33
N GLN A 128 12.40 -7.71 4.19
CA GLN A 128 11.57 -7.98 3.01
C GLN A 128 10.37 -7.01 2.96
N ALA A 129 9.71 -6.78 4.09
CA ALA A 129 8.65 -5.77 4.20
C ALA A 129 9.18 -4.36 3.90
N ILE A 130 10.33 -3.97 4.47
CA ILE A 130 10.99 -2.68 4.16
C ILE A 130 11.26 -2.57 2.67
N LYS A 131 11.83 -3.60 2.03
CA LYS A 131 12.14 -3.58 0.60
C LYS A 131 10.87 -3.43 -0.24
N PHE A 132 9.85 -4.22 0.05
CA PHE A 132 8.56 -4.18 -0.64
C PHE A 132 7.90 -2.80 -0.52
N PHE A 133 7.72 -2.29 0.70
CA PHE A 133 7.07 -1.01 0.91
C PHE A 133 7.89 0.19 0.44
N THR A 134 9.22 0.10 0.49
CA THR A 134 10.09 1.13 -0.11
C THR A 134 9.82 1.25 -1.61
N TYR A 135 9.73 0.13 -2.32
CA TYR A 135 9.42 0.15 -3.74
C TYR A 135 8.04 0.75 -4.03
N ILE A 136 7.01 0.36 -3.27
CA ILE A 136 5.65 0.90 -3.45
C ILE A 136 5.61 2.39 -3.14
N ALA A 137 6.29 2.84 -2.09
CA ALA A 137 6.37 4.26 -1.72
C ALA A 137 7.13 5.10 -2.76
N GLN A 138 8.25 4.60 -3.28
CA GLN A 138 8.99 5.26 -4.37
C GLN A 138 8.17 5.39 -5.65
N THR A 139 7.43 4.34 -5.99
CA THR A 139 6.75 4.25 -7.29
C THR A 139 5.38 4.92 -7.28
N TYR A 140 4.63 4.73 -6.20
CA TYR A 140 3.22 5.12 -6.10
C TYR A 140 2.92 6.12 -4.98
N GLY A 141 3.90 6.45 -4.13
CA GLY A 141 3.71 7.29 -2.94
C GLY A 141 3.22 8.72 -3.20
N ASN A 142 3.26 9.22 -4.44
CA ASN A 142 2.63 10.52 -4.77
C ASN A 142 1.11 10.42 -5.03
N ASN A 143 0.57 9.20 -5.18
CA ASN A 143 -0.85 9.00 -5.48
C ASN A 143 -1.68 9.02 -4.18
N PRO A 144 -2.74 9.84 -4.07
CA PRO A 144 -3.60 9.87 -2.87
C PRO A 144 -4.38 8.57 -2.65
N ASN A 145 -4.43 7.68 -3.65
CA ASN A 145 -5.13 6.40 -3.62
C ASN A 145 -4.48 5.37 -2.68
N ILE A 146 -3.18 5.50 -2.40
CA ILE A 146 -2.42 4.45 -1.70
C ILE A 146 -2.63 4.52 -0.19
N ILE A 147 -2.93 3.37 0.40
CA ILE A 147 -2.98 3.13 1.84
C ILE A 147 -2.08 1.94 2.12
N TYR A 148 -1.19 2.02 3.12
CA TYR A 148 -0.33 0.90 3.49
C TYR A 148 -0.86 0.19 4.74
N GLU A 149 -0.90 -1.13 4.68
CA GLU A 149 -1.19 -2.02 5.80
C GLU A 149 0.01 -2.95 5.96
N THR A 150 0.90 -2.60 6.90
CA THR A 150 2.24 -3.19 6.93
C THR A 150 2.31 -4.53 7.66
N PHE A 151 1.26 -4.92 8.37
CA PHE A 151 1.15 -6.20 9.08
C PHE A 151 -0.34 -6.53 9.16
N ASN A 152 -0.78 -7.57 8.44
CA ASN A 152 -2.15 -8.06 8.46
C ASN A 152 -2.61 -8.44 9.88
N GLU A 153 -2.09 -9.54 10.42
CA GLU A 153 -2.64 -10.15 11.64
C GLU A 153 -1.53 -10.77 12.50
N PRO A 154 -0.89 -10.00 13.39
CA PRO A 154 0.02 -10.55 14.38
C PRO A 154 -0.67 -11.61 15.25
N LEU A 155 0.05 -12.69 15.56
CA LEU A 155 -0.44 -13.72 16.49
C LEU A 155 -0.19 -13.31 17.95
N GLN A 156 -0.04 -14.29 18.84
CA GLN A 156 0.24 -14.07 20.27
C GLN A 156 1.69 -13.61 20.50
N ILE A 157 2.01 -12.38 20.09
CA ILE A 157 3.30 -11.73 20.30
C ILE A 157 3.14 -10.42 21.08
N ASP A 158 4.19 -10.02 21.79
CA ASP A 158 4.18 -8.80 22.56
C ASP A 158 3.98 -7.56 21.68
N TRP A 159 3.18 -6.63 22.17
CA TRP A 159 2.95 -5.34 21.49
C TRP A 159 4.25 -4.60 21.17
N ASN A 160 5.27 -4.69 22.02
CA ASN A 160 6.56 -4.05 21.78
C ASN A 160 7.26 -4.58 20.52
N ILE A 161 7.06 -5.86 20.17
CA ILE A 161 7.59 -6.47 18.95
C ILE A 161 6.84 -5.92 17.73
N VAL A 162 5.50 -5.90 17.80
CA VAL A 162 4.64 -5.33 16.75
C VAL A 162 4.99 -3.86 16.49
N LYS A 163 5.11 -3.07 17.56
CA LYS A 163 5.50 -1.66 17.52
C LYS A 163 6.88 -1.48 16.87
N SER A 164 7.89 -2.22 17.31
CA SER A 164 9.26 -2.10 16.75
C SER A 164 9.31 -2.45 15.26
N TYR A 165 8.52 -3.43 14.83
CA TYR A 165 8.36 -3.75 13.41
C TYR A 165 7.77 -2.56 12.63
N HIS A 166 6.63 -2.01 13.07
CA HIS A 166 5.98 -0.90 12.39
C HIS A 166 6.87 0.35 12.31
N GLU A 167 7.58 0.70 13.38
CA GLU A 167 8.49 1.84 13.40
C GLU A 167 9.53 1.78 12.27
N LYS A 168 10.12 0.60 12.05
CA LYS A 168 11.12 0.38 11.00
C LYS A 168 10.51 0.49 9.60
N VAL A 169 9.37 -0.18 9.36
CA VAL A 169 8.71 -0.19 8.04
C VAL A 169 8.13 1.19 7.70
N VAL A 170 7.49 1.85 8.66
CA VAL A 170 6.95 3.22 8.48
C VAL A 170 8.09 4.20 8.21
N ALA A 171 9.21 4.11 8.93
CA ALA A 171 10.37 4.96 8.65
C ALA A 171 10.89 4.81 7.21
N ALA A 172 10.87 3.59 6.65
CA ALA A 172 11.24 3.35 5.26
C ALA A 172 10.23 3.97 4.27
N ILE A 173 8.93 3.79 4.51
CA ILE A 173 7.86 4.41 3.70
C ILE A 173 7.99 5.93 3.70
N ARG A 174 8.19 6.54 4.88
CA ARG A 174 8.25 8.00 5.08
C ARG A 174 9.42 8.70 4.40
N LYS A 175 10.45 7.96 3.98
CA LYS A 175 11.52 8.52 3.14
C LYS A 175 11.01 8.98 1.78
N TYR A 176 9.95 8.35 1.26
CA TYR A 176 9.44 8.58 -0.09
C TYR A 176 7.99 9.08 -0.10
N ASP A 177 7.14 8.60 0.79
CA ASP A 177 5.78 9.09 0.98
C ASP A 177 5.66 9.89 2.29
N LYS A 178 5.65 11.22 2.15
CA LYS A 178 5.56 12.17 3.28
C LYS A 178 4.12 12.50 3.70
N LYS A 179 3.09 11.92 3.05
CA LYS A 179 1.68 12.29 3.26
C LYS A 179 1.12 11.68 4.54
N GLU A 180 0.34 12.41 5.31
CA GLU A 180 -0.01 12.01 6.68
C GLU A 180 -0.74 10.65 6.83
N PHE A 181 -1.44 10.15 5.81
CA PHE A 181 -2.22 8.92 5.89
C PHE A 181 -1.38 7.65 5.67
N ASN A 182 -1.11 6.94 6.75
CA ASN A 182 -0.68 5.55 6.71
C ASN A 182 -1.54 4.77 7.73
N CYS A 183 -2.16 3.65 7.33
CA CYS A 183 -2.98 2.81 8.23
C CYS A 183 -2.14 1.99 9.21
N SER A 184 -0.92 2.43 9.51
CA SER A 184 -0.30 2.10 10.78
C SER A 184 -0.96 2.99 11.83
N TRP A 185 -1.91 2.42 12.58
CA TRP A 185 -2.57 3.01 13.77
C TRP A 185 -1.59 3.67 14.78
N TYR A 186 -0.30 3.43 14.59
CA TYR A 186 0.86 3.91 15.31
C TYR A 186 0.97 5.43 15.49
N ASN A 187 0.86 6.26 14.45
CA ASN A 187 1.10 7.71 14.62
C ASN A 187 0.03 8.41 15.48
N TYR A 188 -1.16 7.82 15.60
CA TYR A 188 -2.26 8.37 16.38
C TYR A 188 -2.37 7.80 17.80
N LEU A 189 -1.87 6.59 18.04
CA LEU A 189 -1.84 5.98 19.38
C LEU A 189 -0.58 6.35 20.19
N VAL A 190 0.53 6.73 19.55
CA VAL A 190 1.80 6.95 20.25
C VAL A 190 2.09 8.41 20.61
N THR A 191 1.30 9.37 20.13
CA THR A 191 1.39 10.77 20.59
C THR A 191 0.48 11.09 21.79
N ARG A 192 -0.27 10.11 22.32
CA ARG A 192 -1.15 10.29 23.49
C ARG A 192 -1.17 9.09 24.47
N CYS A 193 0.01 8.57 24.80
CA CYS A 193 0.27 7.95 26.11
C CYS A 193 1.53 8.58 26.69
#